data_AF-V6HW90-F1
#
_entry.id   AF-V6HW90-F1
#
_cell.length_a   1.000
_cell.length_b   1.000
_cell.length_c   1.000
_cell.angle_alpha   90.00
_cell.angle_beta   90.00
_cell.angle_gamma   90.00
#
_symmetry.space_group_name_H-M   'P 1'
#
loop_
_entity.id
_entity.type
_entity.pdbx_description
1 polymer ?
#
loop_
_entity_poly.entity_id
_entity_poly.type
_entity_poly.pdbx_seq_one_letter_code
_entity_poly.pdbx_strand_id
1 'polypeptide(L)'
;MSSMNGTKLKNRDLDVINSPEQRKHIIEKHLLKQSLNIKGDDSETVTIQKYVDDGEKIVVELSSEKDFPENEEIVLYRILAKYVQLECSFLKKLSPKLVELNVNKISIAKSNRAFPRYLVTEDAVHVTNINSSKTVIDASLFNIPTLVKVSFEDYKAKLKPDNLGLIEIDVFKSDQDDKFELVKRSKKYIHIENTSLEDSYVSKDENQISVEDNIHEEIASLIRKYKDEKIISEIIYPIIYINHSRQPIPLGYIWVRNKEKTLGKDTIQKLAELSKEMVARIKESNTVLTTEKFQVIDISNNGICIKITDPHLIQTLPKHTGFVFDIYIRMQGYFKVFGAIRWVSYDEVSNLILGLELVGKSSFPGEREKFYRNIELLGQGQISV
;
A
#
# COMPACT_ATOMS: atom_id res chain seq x y z
N MET A 1 -10.90 -28.75 -0.33
CA MET A 1 -10.00 -27.64 0.02
C MET A 1 -9.54 -27.06 -1.31
N SER A 2 -10.09 -25.90 -1.68
CA SER A 2 -10.10 -25.38 -3.05
C SER A 2 -9.10 -24.23 -3.21
N SER A 3 -8.58 -24.12 -4.44
CA SER A 3 -7.59 -23.16 -4.93
C SER A 3 -7.95 -21.71 -4.66
N MET A 4 -7.07 -20.96 -4.02
CA MET A 4 -7.20 -19.51 -3.79
C MET A 4 -6.20 -18.75 -4.70
N ASN A 5 -6.62 -18.48 -5.94
CA ASN A 5 -5.85 -17.70 -6.90
C ASN A 5 -5.68 -16.24 -6.49
N GLY A 6 -4.59 -15.96 -5.77
CA GLY A 6 -4.31 -14.61 -5.30
C GLY A 6 -3.32 -13.82 -6.13
N THR A 7 -3.66 -12.56 -6.38
CA THR A 7 -2.79 -11.53 -6.94
C THR A 7 -1.77 -11.08 -5.90
N LYS A 8 -0.49 -11.11 -6.27
CA LYS A 8 0.61 -10.70 -5.40
C LYS A 8 1.06 -9.28 -5.75
N LEU A 9 1.06 -8.38 -4.76
CA LEU A 9 1.36 -6.96 -4.97
C LEU A 9 2.87 -6.63 -4.93
N LYS A 10 3.72 -7.57 -4.49
CA LYS A 10 5.19 -7.42 -4.48
C LYS A 10 5.88 -8.68 -5.00
N ASN A 11 6.74 -8.55 -6.00
CA ASN A 11 7.49 -9.68 -6.56
C ASN A 11 8.45 -10.26 -5.51
N ARG A 12 8.58 -11.60 -5.50
CA ARG A 12 9.56 -12.30 -4.66
C ARG A 12 10.90 -12.12 -5.38
N ASP A 13 11.97 -11.80 -4.67
CA ASP A 13 13.30 -11.86 -5.26
C ASP A 13 13.66 -13.32 -5.52
N LEU A 14 13.82 -13.64 -6.80
CA LEU A 14 14.14 -14.97 -7.28
C LEU A 14 15.52 -14.94 -7.94
N ASP A 15 16.34 -15.93 -7.65
CA ASP A 15 17.53 -16.24 -8.42
C ASP A 15 17.15 -17.25 -9.51
N VAL A 16 17.46 -16.90 -10.75
CA VAL A 16 17.24 -17.76 -11.92
C VAL A 16 18.42 -18.70 -12.05
N ILE A 17 18.14 -19.99 -12.11
CA ILE A 17 19.16 -21.03 -12.26
C ILE A 17 19.40 -21.25 -13.75
N ASN A 18 20.54 -20.76 -14.24
CA ASN A 18 20.88 -20.81 -15.66
C ASN A 18 21.72 -22.05 -16.05
N SER A 19 22.46 -22.66 -15.11
CA SER A 19 23.28 -23.84 -15.40
C SER A 19 22.41 -25.09 -15.62
N PRO A 20 22.55 -25.79 -16.76
CA PRO A 20 21.85 -27.05 -17.01
C PRO A 20 22.12 -28.11 -15.93
N GLU A 21 23.37 -28.24 -15.46
CA GLU A 21 23.70 -29.21 -14.42
C GLU A 21 23.00 -28.89 -13.09
N GLN A 22 22.91 -27.61 -12.73
CA GLN A 22 22.20 -27.17 -11.53
C GLN A 22 20.69 -27.38 -11.66
N ARG A 23 20.11 -27.10 -12.83
CA ARG A 23 18.69 -27.35 -13.12
C ARG A 23 18.35 -28.83 -12.97
N LYS A 24 19.16 -29.70 -13.57
CA LYS A 24 19.05 -31.16 -13.42
C LYS A 24 19.12 -31.58 -11.96
N HIS A 25 20.12 -31.09 -11.23
CA HIS A 25 20.31 -31.41 -9.82
C HIS A 25 19.08 -31.04 -8.98
N ILE A 26 18.51 -29.86 -9.20
CA ILE A 26 17.32 -29.39 -8.47
C ILE A 26 16.12 -30.30 -8.75
N ILE A 27 15.86 -30.62 -10.03
CA ILE A 27 14.74 -31.49 -10.38
C ILE A 27 14.95 -32.88 -9.78
N GLU A 28 16.11 -33.48 -9.99
CA GLU A 28 16.41 -34.85 -9.58
C GLU A 28 16.43 -35.03 -8.06
N LYS A 29 17.08 -34.14 -7.32
CA LYS A 29 17.27 -34.29 -5.87
C LYS A 29 16.12 -33.74 -5.03
N HIS A 30 15.42 -32.73 -5.52
CA HIS A 30 14.48 -31.97 -4.70
C HIS A 30 13.03 -32.01 -5.17
N LEU A 31 12.77 -32.31 -6.45
CA LEU A 31 11.42 -32.19 -7.02
C LEU A 31 10.90 -33.50 -7.63
N LEU A 32 11.78 -34.45 -7.95
CA LEU A 32 11.39 -35.75 -8.49
C LEU A 32 10.52 -36.50 -7.48
N LYS A 33 9.38 -37.05 -7.95
CA LYS A 33 8.33 -37.68 -7.14
C LYS A 33 7.71 -36.77 -6.08
N GLN A 34 7.92 -35.46 -6.15
CA GLN A 34 7.25 -34.48 -5.31
C GLN A 34 6.06 -33.88 -6.04
N SER A 35 5.00 -33.55 -5.30
CA SER A 35 3.83 -32.84 -5.81
C SER A 35 4.07 -31.33 -5.79
N LEU A 36 3.93 -30.65 -6.92
CA LEU A 36 4.04 -29.20 -7.05
C LEU A 36 2.64 -28.62 -7.24
N ASN A 37 2.43 -27.42 -6.72
CA ASN A 37 1.20 -26.67 -6.95
C ASN A 37 1.27 -25.95 -8.29
N ILE A 38 0.13 -25.84 -8.97
CA ILE A 38 0.01 -24.99 -10.16
C ILE A 38 -0.31 -23.57 -9.70
N LYS A 39 0.46 -22.59 -10.13
CA LYS A 39 0.20 -21.17 -9.83
C LYS A 39 -0.98 -20.72 -10.66
N GLY A 40 -2.04 -20.24 -10.01
CA GLY A 40 -3.31 -20.03 -10.69
C GLY A 40 -4.25 -21.24 -10.58
N ASP A 41 -3.90 -22.28 -9.80
CA ASP A 41 -4.83 -23.33 -9.37
C ASP A 41 -4.29 -24.08 -8.13
N ASP A 42 -4.57 -23.61 -6.90
CA ASP A 42 -4.14 -24.32 -5.67
C ASP A 42 -4.97 -25.58 -5.29
N SER A 43 -5.89 -26.04 -6.13
CA SER A 43 -6.69 -27.25 -5.94
C SER A 43 -6.04 -28.44 -6.65
N GLU A 44 -5.21 -28.12 -7.65
CA GLU A 44 -4.50 -29.08 -8.45
C GLU A 44 -3.02 -29.11 -8.12
N THR A 45 -2.51 -30.34 -8.06
CA THR A 45 -1.08 -30.58 -7.90
C THR A 45 -0.60 -31.47 -9.02
N VAL A 46 0.66 -31.31 -9.39
CA VAL A 46 1.32 -32.14 -10.39
C VAL A 46 2.50 -32.84 -9.75
N THR A 47 2.65 -34.13 -9.98
CA THR A 47 3.78 -34.89 -9.46
C THR A 47 4.78 -35.14 -10.56
N ILE A 48 6.04 -34.75 -10.37
CA ILE A 48 7.08 -34.99 -11.38
C ILE A 48 7.46 -36.47 -11.37
N GLN A 49 7.14 -37.17 -12.45
CA GLN A 49 7.39 -38.61 -12.58
C GLN A 49 8.78 -38.90 -13.14
N LYS A 50 9.19 -38.13 -14.17
CA LYS A 50 10.50 -38.25 -14.79
C LYS A 50 10.96 -36.91 -15.37
N TYR A 51 12.27 -36.77 -15.51
CA TYR A 51 12.91 -35.71 -16.28
C TYR A 51 13.55 -36.30 -17.54
N VAL A 52 13.61 -35.49 -18.60
CA VAL A 52 14.14 -35.85 -19.92
C VAL A 52 15.05 -34.72 -20.39
N ASP A 53 16.00 -35.00 -21.29
CA ASP A 53 16.91 -34.02 -21.89
C ASP A 53 17.61 -33.13 -20.83
N ASP A 54 18.27 -33.77 -19.84
CA ASP A 54 18.98 -33.08 -18.74
C ASP A 54 18.16 -32.03 -17.96
N GLY A 55 16.84 -32.21 -17.89
CA GLY A 55 15.95 -31.33 -17.12
C GLY A 55 15.39 -30.16 -17.92
N GLU A 56 15.54 -30.17 -19.25
CA GLU A 56 14.78 -29.31 -20.16
C GLU A 56 13.32 -29.74 -20.25
N LYS A 57 13.02 -31.04 -20.09
CA LYS A 57 11.65 -31.55 -20.12
C LYS A 57 11.32 -32.34 -18.87
N ILE A 58 10.07 -32.26 -18.45
CA ILE A 58 9.53 -33.07 -17.36
C ILE A 58 8.25 -33.74 -17.81
N VAL A 59 8.03 -34.95 -17.33
CA VAL A 59 6.72 -35.59 -17.41
C VAL A 59 6.11 -35.59 -16.03
N VAL A 60 4.92 -35.02 -15.97
CA VAL A 60 4.18 -34.82 -14.73
C VAL A 60 2.86 -35.57 -14.78
N GLU A 61 2.45 -36.07 -13.62
CA GLU A 61 1.13 -36.65 -13.40
C GLU A 61 0.23 -35.62 -12.72
N LEU A 62 -0.92 -35.35 -13.33
CA LEU A 62 -1.94 -34.42 -12.83
C LEU A 62 -2.81 -35.10 -11.77
N SER A 63 -3.18 -34.36 -10.72
CA SER A 63 -4.15 -34.84 -9.72
C SER A 63 -5.55 -35.09 -10.29
N SER A 64 -5.92 -34.34 -11.33
CA SER A 64 -7.21 -34.33 -12.03
C SER A 64 -7.00 -34.36 -13.54
N GLU A 65 -7.99 -34.84 -14.29
CA GLU A 65 -7.95 -34.78 -15.75
C GLU A 65 -8.21 -33.33 -16.19
N LYS A 66 -7.21 -32.73 -16.83
CA LYS A 66 -7.27 -31.36 -17.34
C LYS A 66 -6.63 -31.29 -18.71
N ASP A 67 -7.21 -30.47 -19.56
CA ASP A 67 -6.67 -30.18 -20.89
C ASP A 67 -5.99 -28.81 -20.86
N PHE A 68 -4.76 -28.78 -21.34
CA PHE A 68 -3.96 -27.56 -21.52
C PHE A 68 -3.84 -27.29 -23.02
N PRO A 69 -4.17 -26.09 -23.52
CA PRO A 69 -3.80 -25.66 -24.86
C PRO A 69 -2.31 -25.84 -25.16
N GLU A 70 -2.00 -26.06 -26.43
CA GLU A 70 -0.62 -26.19 -26.91
C GLU A 70 0.17 -24.90 -26.63
N ASN A 71 1.39 -25.05 -26.09
CA ASN A 71 2.24 -23.95 -25.63
C ASN A 71 1.68 -23.08 -24.50
N GLU A 72 0.66 -23.54 -23.76
CA GLU A 72 0.21 -22.82 -22.56
C GLU A 72 1.34 -22.71 -21.54
N GLU A 73 1.54 -21.49 -21.02
CA GLU A 73 2.51 -21.24 -19.95
C GLU A 73 1.95 -21.68 -18.60
N ILE A 74 2.64 -22.63 -17.98
CA ILE A 74 2.26 -23.24 -16.71
C ILE A 74 3.37 -22.95 -15.70
N VAL A 75 3.00 -22.35 -14.57
CA VAL A 75 3.98 -22.09 -13.50
C VAL A 75 3.75 -23.07 -12.36
N LEU A 76 4.70 -23.95 -12.14
CA LEU A 76 4.69 -24.92 -11.04
C LEU A 76 5.51 -24.39 -9.87
N TYR A 77 5.07 -24.66 -8.64
CA TYR A 77 5.86 -24.26 -7.48
C TYR A 77 5.73 -25.21 -6.29
N ARG A 78 6.77 -25.22 -5.46
CA ARG A 78 6.74 -25.89 -4.16
C ARG A 78 7.57 -25.11 -3.15
N ILE A 79 7.14 -25.15 -1.90
CA ILE A 79 7.93 -24.62 -0.78
C ILE A 79 8.64 -25.81 -0.14
N LEU A 80 9.97 -25.84 -0.28
CA LEU A 80 10.85 -26.75 0.45
C LEU A 80 11.49 -25.96 1.61
N ALA A 81 12.82 -25.96 1.75
CA ALA A 81 13.53 -24.96 2.56
C ALA A 81 13.43 -23.56 1.94
N LYS A 82 13.44 -23.49 0.60
CA LYS A 82 13.23 -22.30 -0.22
C LYS A 82 12.01 -22.49 -1.11
N TYR A 83 11.40 -21.38 -1.52
CA TYR A 83 10.40 -21.40 -2.59
C TYR A 83 11.11 -21.71 -3.91
N VAL A 84 10.65 -22.75 -4.59
CA VAL A 84 11.13 -23.16 -5.91
C VAL A 84 9.96 -23.02 -6.89
N GLN A 85 10.23 -22.40 -8.04
CA GLN A 85 9.27 -22.18 -9.12
C GLN A 85 9.86 -22.70 -10.44
N LEU A 86 9.04 -23.38 -11.22
CA LEU A 86 9.34 -23.77 -12.60
C LEU A 86 8.35 -23.05 -13.49
N GLU A 87 8.86 -22.30 -14.47
CA GLU A 87 8.05 -21.76 -15.56
C GLU A 87 8.16 -22.76 -16.71
N CYS A 88 7.04 -23.33 -17.09
CA CYS A 88 6.96 -24.40 -18.06
C CYS A 88 6.04 -24.02 -19.22
N SER A 89 6.19 -24.68 -20.36
CA SER A 89 5.19 -24.66 -21.44
C SER A 89 4.69 -26.08 -21.71
N PHE A 90 3.38 -26.21 -21.93
CA PHE A 90 2.78 -27.49 -22.29
C PHE A 90 3.29 -27.97 -23.66
N LEU A 91 3.81 -29.20 -23.72
CA LEU A 91 4.28 -29.81 -24.96
C LEU A 91 3.25 -30.78 -25.53
N LYS A 92 2.92 -31.84 -24.77
CA LYS A 92 1.96 -32.86 -25.24
C LYS A 92 1.34 -33.66 -24.12
N LYS A 93 0.15 -34.20 -24.38
CA LYS A 93 -0.52 -35.17 -23.54
C LYS A 93 -0.04 -36.58 -23.88
N LEU A 94 0.41 -37.34 -22.87
CA LEU A 94 0.86 -38.72 -23.02
C LEU A 94 -0.25 -39.71 -22.61
N SER A 95 -1.05 -39.35 -21.61
CA SER A 95 -2.24 -40.07 -21.17
C SER A 95 -3.23 -39.10 -20.51
N PRO A 96 -4.45 -39.51 -20.12
CA PRO A 96 -5.43 -38.64 -19.46
C PRO A 96 -4.88 -37.81 -18.29
N LYS A 97 -3.93 -38.37 -17.53
CA LYS A 97 -3.29 -37.71 -16.39
C LYS A 97 -1.79 -37.48 -16.55
N LEU A 98 -1.14 -37.96 -17.61
CA LEU A 98 0.28 -37.75 -17.85
C LEU A 98 0.50 -36.75 -18.97
N VAL A 99 1.22 -35.68 -18.66
CA VAL A 99 1.58 -34.63 -19.62
C VAL A 99 3.08 -34.40 -19.62
N GLU A 100 3.60 -34.02 -20.77
CA GLU A 100 4.98 -33.58 -20.94
C GLU A 100 5.03 -32.06 -21.04
N LEU A 101 5.91 -31.45 -20.25
CA LEU A 101 6.12 -30.01 -20.17
C LEU A 101 7.57 -29.68 -20.49
N ASN A 102 7.78 -28.60 -21.23
CA ASN A 102 9.09 -27.98 -21.37
C ASN A 102 9.34 -27.11 -20.14
N VAL A 103 10.49 -27.25 -19.49
CA VAL A 103 10.92 -26.37 -18.41
C VAL A 103 11.68 -25.21 -19.04
N ASN A 104 11.04 -24.05 -19.10
CA ASN A 104 11.65 -22.86 -19.68
C ASN A 104 12.60 -22.22 -18.66
N LYS A 105 12.24 -22.24 -17.38
CA LYS A 105 13.02 -21.57 -16.33
C LYS A 105 12.83 -22.23 -14.96
N ILE A 106 13.91 -22.29 -14.18
CA ILE A 106 13.84 -22.66 -12.75
C ILE A 106 14.32 -21.47 -11.93
N SER A 107 13.53 -21.11 -10.92
CA SER A 107 13.78 -19.98 -10.05
C SER A 107 13.68 -20.39 -8.58
N ILE A 108 14.63 -19.95 -7.76
CA ILE A 108 14.64 -20.20 -6.31
C ILE A 108 14.60 -18.86 -5.58
N ALA A 109 13.80 -18.75 -4.53
CA ALA A 109 13.81 -17.54 -3.70
C ALA A 109 15.18 -17.28 -3.08
N LYS A 110 15.67 -16.04 -3.18
CA LYS A 110 16.98 -15.66 -2.61
C LYS A 110 17.01 -15.88 -1.10
N SER A 111 15.91 -15.57 -0.43
CA SER A 111 15.75 -15.71 1.02
C SER A 111 14.74 -16.81 1.39
N ASN A 112 15.02 -17.47 2.52
CA ASN A 112 14.03 -18.32 3.20
C ASN A 112 12.92 -17.43 3.78
N ARG A 113 11.78 -18.03 4.13
CA ARG A 113 10.84 -17.36 5.02
C ARG A 113 11.56 -17.01 6.32
N ALA A 114 11.49 -15.75 6.72
CA ALA A 114 12.12 -15.28 7.95
C ALA A 114 11.49 -15.92 9.20
N PHE A 115 10.21 -16.29 9.14
CA PHE A 115 9.47 -16.87 10.27
C PHE A 115 8.54 -18.01 9.80
N PRO A 116 8.39 -19.07 10.62
CA PRO A 116 7.37 -20.09 10.39
C PRO A 116 5.97 -19.50 10.46
N ARG A 117 5.00 -20.15 9.80
CA ARG A 117 3.59 -19.82 9.89
C ARG A 117 2.86 -20.91 10.64
N TYR A 118 1.97 -20.50 11.53
CA TYR A 118 1.15 -21.39 12.33
C TYR A 118 -0.30 -21.24 11.86
N LEU A 119 -0.94 -22.36 11.58
CA LEU A 119 -2.38 -22.40 11.34
C LEU A 119 -3.10 -22.09 12.64
N VAL A 120 -4.22 -21.37 12.54
CA VAL A 120 -4.96 -20.92 13.71
C VAL A 120 -6.41 -21.38 13.64
N THR A 121 -6.94 -21.83 14.78
CA THR A 121 -8.37 -22.10 14.93
C THR A 121 -9.12 -20.79 15.20
N GLU A 122 -10.38 -20.75 14.79
CA GLU A 122 -11.22 -19.55 14.79
C GLU A 122 -11.37 -18.91 16.20
N ASP A 123 -11.32 -19.72 17.26
CA ASP A 123 -11.45 -19.28 18.65
C ASP A 123 -10.14 -18.80 19.29
N ALA A 124 -8.98 -19.18 18.74
CA ALA A 124 -7.68 -18.89 19.34
C ALA A 124 -7.19 -17.49 18.97
N VAL A 125 -7.36 -17.10 17.70
CA VAL A 125 -6.94 -15.78 17.19
C VAL A 125 -7.96 -15.27 16.18
N HIS A 126 -8.36 -14.01 16.34
CA HIS A 126 -9.16 -13.30 15.35
C HIS A 126 -8.64 -11.88 15.16
N VAL A 127 -8.96 -11.29 14.02
CA VAL A 127 -8.75 -9.87 13.75
C VAL A 127 -10.05 -9.12 13.95
N THR A 128 -9.98 -7.94 14.55
CA THR A 128 -11.14 -7.06 14.72
C THR A 128 -10.70 -5.59 14.65
N ASN A 129 -11.66 -4.68 14.80
CA ASN A 129 -11.44 -3.23 14.78
C ASN A 129 -10.64 -2.79 13.54
N ILE A 130 -11.00 -3.32 12.37
CA ILE A 130 -10.40 -2.92 11.10
C ILE A 130 -10.74 -1.44 10.88
N ASN A 131 -9.71 -0.62 10.94
CA ASN A 131 -9.75 0.81 10.71
C ASN A 131 -9.14 1.10 9.34
N SER A 132 -10.00 1.41 8.38
CA SER A 132 -9.66 1.59 6.97
C SER A 132 -10.27 2.88 6.39
N SER A 133 -9.83 3.27 5.20
CA SER A 133 -10.38 4.45 4.51
C SER A 133 -11.54 4.07 3.59
N LYS A 134 -12.63 4.85 3.57
CA LYS A 134 -13.76 4.67 2.64
C LYS A 134 -13.30 4.79 1.19
N THR A 135 -12.43 5.76 0.94
CA THR A 135 -11.88 6.06 -0.38
C THR A 135 -10.37 6.21 -0.27
N VAL A 136 -9.65 5.62 -1.23
CA VAL A 136 -8.21 5.86 -1.37
C VAL A 136 -8.02 7.29 -1.84
N ILE A 137 -7.24 8.07 -1.09
CA ILE A 137 -6.81 9.41 -1.46
C ILE A 137 -5.34 9.28 -1.86
N ASP A 138 -5.01 9.64 -3.09
CA ASP A 138 -3.65 9.63 -3.63
C ASP A 138 -3.36 10.92 -4.42
N ALA A 139 -2.07 11.24 -4.54
CA ALA A 139 -1.56 12.42 -5.25
C ALA A 139 -1.78 12.34 -6.78
N SER A 140 -1.99 11.14 -7.33
CA SER A 140 -2.22 10.88 -8.75
C SER A 140 -3.66 11.09 -9.21
N LEU A 141 -4.59 11.30 -8.28
CA LEU A 141 -6.01 11.24 -8.59
C LEU A 141 -6.44 12.43 -9.45
N PHE A 142 -6.69 12.15 -10.73
CA PHE A 142 -7.45 13.01 -11.64
C PHE A 142 -8.81 13.44 -11.06
N ASN A 143 -9.33 12.71 -10.06
CA ASN A 143 -10.59 13.00 -9.37
C ASN A 143 -10.40 13.08 -7.86
N ILE A 144 -10.41 14.30 -7.32
CA ILE A 144 -10.39 14.54 -5.88
C ILE A 144 -11.77 14.23 -5.28
N PRO A 145 -11.85 13.39 -4.21
CA PRO A 145 -13.12 12.98 -3.64
C PRO A 145 -14.00 14.16 -3.22
N THR A 146 -15.31 14.04 -3.43
CA THR A 146 -16.30 15.06 -3.05
C THR A 146 -16.16 15.50 -1.60
N LEU A 147 -15.82 14.58 -0.70
CA LEU A 147 -15.56 14.87 0.71
C LEU A 147 -14.49 15.96 0.91
N VAL A 148 -13.41 15.93 0.13
CA VAL A 148 -12.34 16.94 0.20
C VAL A 148 -12.85 18.29 -0.27
N LYS A 149 -13.58 18.33 -1.39
CA LYS A 149 -14.16 19.56 -1.95
C LYS A 149 -15.16 20.22 -1.00
N VAL A 150 -16.05 19.42 -0.39
CA VAL A 150 -17.00 19.89 0.63
C VAL A 150 -16.26 20.45 1.84
N SER A 151 -15.21 19.75 2.30
CA SER A 151 -14.36 20.28 3.38
C SER A 151 -13.73 21.62 2.99
N PHE A 152 -13.19 21.77 1.78
CA PHE A 152 -12.57 23.03 1.36
C PHE A 152 -13.56 24.20 1.37
N GLU A 153 -14.78 24.00 0.88
CA GLU A 153 -15.84 25.02 0.92
C GLU A 153 -16.26 25.40 2.35
N ASP A 154 -16.42 24.41 3.25
CA ASP A 154 -16.72 24.65 4.67
C ASP A 154 -15.66 25.55 5.33
N TYR A 155 -14.38 25.25 5.09
CA TYR A 155 -13.27 25.99 5.69
C TYR A 155 -13.04 27.34 5.01
N LYS A 156 -13.36 27.47 3.72
CA LYS A 156 -13.40 28.76 3.03
C LYS A 156 -14.45 29.67 3.67
N ALA A 157 -15.62 29.14 4.00
CA ALA A 157 -16.65 29.89 4.73
C ALA A 157 -16.20 30.29 6.16
N LYS A 158 -15.46 29.42 6.87
CA LYS A 158 -14.89 29.72 8.19
C LYS A 158 -13.89 30.88 8.18
N LEU A 159 -13.14 31.06 7.09
CA LEU A 159 -12.15 32.15 6.97
C LEU A 159 -12.76 33.51 6.55
N LYS A 160 -14.00 33.53 6.02
CA LYS A 160 -14.63 34.79 5.58
C LYS A 160 -14.70 35.88 6.66
N PRO A 161 -15.06 35.58 7.92
CA PRO A 161 -15.16 36.60 8.98
C PRO A 161 -13.83 37.28 9.32
N ASP A 162 -12.69 36.67 8.96
CA ASP A 162 -11.37 37.17 9.34
C ASP A 162 -10.88 38.34 8.49
N ASN A 163 -11.62 38.68 7.42
CA ASN A 163 -11.30 39.79 6.51
C ASN A 163 -9.81 39.78 6.07
N LEU A 164 -9.33 38.61 5.63
CA LEU A 164 -7.96 38.42 5.16
C LEU A 164 -7.77 38.85 3.69
N GLY A 165 -8.83 39.33 3.03
CA GLY A 165 -8.83 39.73 1.63
C GLY A 165 -9.45 38.66 0.73
N LEU A 166 -8.84 38.44 -0.43
CA LEU A 166 -9.25 37.43 -1.41
C LEU A 166 -8.75 36.06 -0.94
N ILE A 167 -9.68 35.15 -0.64
CA ILE A 167 -9.37 33.80 -0.14
C ILE A 167 -9.90 32.76 -1.12
N GLU A 168 -9.01 31.87 -1.53
CA GLU A 168 -9.32 30.68 -2.31
C GLU A 168 -8.78 29.44 -1.60
N ILE A 169 -9.60 28.40 -1.51
CA ILE A 169 -9.17 27.07 -1.08
C ILE A 169 -9.55 26.14 -2.22
N ASP A 170 -8.55 25.58 -2.88
CA ASP A 170 -8.77 24.69 -4.01
C ASP A 170 -7.66 23.64 -4.08
N VAL A 171 -7.87 22.69 -4.97
CA VAL A 171 -6.99 21.57 -5.21
C VAL A 171 -5.85 21.93 -6.16
N PHE A 172 -4.72 21.24 -6.05
CA PHE A 172 -3.65 21.40 -7.03
C PHE A 172 -4.09 20.84 -8.39
N LYS A 173 -3.89 21.62 -9.46
CA LYS A 173 -4.19 21.25 -10.85
C LYS A 173 -2.91 21.32 -11.69
N SER A 174 -2.88 20.61 -12.81
CA SER A 174 -1.70 20.52 -13.68
C SER A 174 -1.42 21.77 -14.52
N ASP A 175 -2.39 22.68 -14.62
CA ASP A 175 -2.38 23.88 -15.46
C ASP A 175 -2.18 25.17 -14.64
N GLN A 176 -1.69 25.07 -13.41
CA GLN A 176 -1.48 26.23 -12.53
C GLN A 176 -0.12 26.89 -12.73
N ASP A 177 -0.03 28.15 -12.28
CA ASP A 177 1.21 28.93 -12.21
C ASP A 177 2.31 28.17 -11.43
N ASP A 178 3.56 28.38 -11.82
CA ASP A 178 4.76 27.73 -11.27
C ASP A 178 4.83 27.78 -9.74
N LYS A 179 4.28 28.83 -9.11
CA LYS A 179 4.18 28.96 -7.65
C LYS A 179 3.44 27.79 -7.01
N PHE A 180 2.32 27.36 -7.60
CA PHE A 180 1.50 26.29 -7.05
C PHE A 180 2.20 24.94 -7.20
N GLU A 181 2.84 24.68 -8.34
CA GLU A 181 3.62 23.46 -8.53
C GLU A 181 4.84 23.39 -7.60
N LEU A 182 5.47 24.54 -7.32
CA LEU A 182 6.55 24.64 -6.35
C LEU A 182 6.09 24.33 -4.92
N VAL A 183 4.96 24.91 -4.49
CA VAL A 183 4.33 24.61 -3.19
C VAL A 183 3.95 23.13 -3.08
N LYS A 184 3.32 22.57 -4.12
CA LYS A 184 2.92 21.16 -4.18
C LYS A 184 4.10 20.20 -4.05
N ARG A 185 5.18 20.44 -4.80
CA ARG A 185 6.37 19.59 -4.82
C ARG A 185 7.17 19.70 -3.52
N SER A 186 7.40 20.92 -3.05
CA SER A 186 8.23 21.19 -1.86
C SER A 186 7.48 20.94 -0.54
N LYS A 187 6.15 21.00 -0.55
CA LYS A 187 5.28 20.94 0.65
C LYS A 187 5.51 22.08 1.63
N LYS A 188 6.11 23.16 1.16
CA LYS A 188 6.42 24.40 1.90
C LYS A 188 5.49 25.51 1.44
N TYR A 189 5.31 26.53 2.25
CA TYR A 189 4.43 27.65 1.93
C TYR A 189 5.20 28.78 1.22
N ILE A 190 4.49 29.58 0.42
CA ILE A 190 4.98 30.88 -0.08
C ILE A 190 4.34 31.97 0.77
N HIS A 191 5.14 32.95 1.18
CA HIS A 191 4.67 34.16 1.84
C HIS A 191 5.44 35.35 1.30
N ILE A 192 4.71 36.31 0.73
CA ILE A 192 5.21 37.62 0.30
C ILE A 192 4.49 38.64 1.18
N GLU A 193 5.17 39.09 2.22
CA GLU A 193 4.60 40.00 3.23
C GLU A 193 4.26 41.36 2.64
N ASN A 194 5.12 41.87 1.76
CA ASN A 194 4.89 43.08 1.00
C ASN A 194 5.45 42.92 -0.43
N THR A 195 4.56 42.88 -1.42
CA THR A 195 4.90 42.71 -2.84
C THR A 195 5.71 43.86 -3.46
N SER A 196 5.91 44.96 -2.74
CA SER A 196 6.74 46.09 -3.18
C SER A 196 8.15 46.06 -2.61
N LEU A 197 8.49 45.09 -1.76
CA LEU A 197 9.79 44.97 -1.11
C LEU A 197 10.49 43.69 -1.56
N GLU A 198 11.71 43.81 -2.10
CA GLU A 198 12.51 42.67 -2.58
C GLU A 198 12.80 41.65 -1.47
N ASP A 199 13.10 42.09 -0.25
CA ASP A 199 13.33 41.22 0.92
C ASP A 199 12.11 40.34 1.29
N SER A 200 10.91 40.66 0.78
CA SER A 200 9.72 39.83 1.01
C SER A 200 9.66 38.58 0.12
N TYR A 201 10.55 38.45 -0.85
CA TYR A 201 10.62 37.31 -1.77
C TYR A 201 11.61 36.23 -1.32
N VAL A 202 12.37 36.50 -0.25
CA VAL A 202 13.34 35.58 0.35
C VAL A 202 12.67 34.72 1.42
N SER A 203 13.14 33.48 1.57
CA SER A 203 12.70 32.61 2.65
C SER A 203 13.16 33.11 4.03
N LYS A 204 12.24 33.14 5.00
CA LYS A 204 12.51 33.53 6.39
C LYS A 204 12.66 32.33 7.34
N ASP A 205 12.28 31.12 6.90
CA ASP A 205 12.41 29.89 7.68
C ASP A 205 12.42 28.62 6.78
N GLU A 206 12.76 27.47 7.37
CA GLU A 206 12.91 26.21 6.64
C GLU A 206 11.62 25.72 5.94
N ASN A 207 10.45 26.13 6.41
CA ASN A 207 9.14 25.74 5.86
C ASN A 207 8.60 26.75 4.84
N GLN A 208 9.32 27.85 4.59
CA GLN A 208 9.00 28.84 3.57
C GLN A 208 9.87 28.65 2.32
N ILE A 209 9.24 28.79 1.15
CA ILE A 209 9.92 28.82 -0.14
C ILE A 209 10.51 30.21 -0.38
N SER A 210 11.77 30.24 -0.83
CA SER A 210 12.37 31.45 -1.39
C SER A 210 11.89 31.61 -2.83
N VAL A 211 11.08 32.64 -3.08
CA VAL A 211 10.54 32.91 -4.43
C VAL A 211 11.66 33.34 -5.36
N GLU A 212 12.60 34.14 -4.86
CA GLU A 212 13.77 34.61 -5.61
C GLU A 212 14.62 33.45 -6.15
N ASP A 213 14.88 32.43 -5.33
CA ASP A 213 15.76 31.32 -5.72
C ASP A 213 15.09 30.27 -6.62
N ASN A 214 13.76 30.22 -6.63
CA ASN A 214 13.01 29.09 -7.20
C ASN A 214 12.10 29.47 -8.37
N ILE A 215 11.89 30.76 -8.64
CA ILE A 215 11.10 31.23 -9.78
C ILE A 215 12.05 31.88 -10.78
N HIS A 216 11.92 31.48 -12.05
CA HIS A 216 12.78 31.97 -13.15
C HIS A 216 12.46 33.40 -13.61
N GLU A 217 11.45 34.05 -13.00
CA GLU A 217 11.04 35.42 -13.32
C GLU A 217 11.77 36.41 -12.41
N GLU A 218 12.30 37.49 -13.01
CA GLU A 218 12.98 38.55 -12.25
C GLU A 218 12.05 39.19 -11.21
N ILE A 219 12.56 39.42 -10.00
CA ILE A 219 11.79 40.03 -8.89
C ILE A 219 11.16 41.37 -9.31
N ALA A 220 11.89 42.20 -10.08
CA ALA A 220 11.36 43.46 -10.59
C ALA A 220 10.13 43.29 -11.51
N SER A 221 10.05 42.19 -12.28
CA SER A 221 8.87 41.85 -13.08
C SER A 221 7.69 41.43 -12.20
N LEU A 222 7.95 40.57 -11.21
CA LEU A 222 6.94 40.15 -10.24
C LEU A 222 6.35 41.33 -9.47
N ILE A 223 7.18 42.27 -9.00
CA ILE A 223 6.74 43.49 -8.32
C ILE A 223 5.80 44.32 -9.22
N ARG A 224 6.15 44.47 -10.51
CA ARG A 224 5.28 45.17 -11.48
C ARG A 224 3.94 44.46 -11.66
N LYS A 225 3.94 43.13 -11.82
CA LYS A 225 2.72 42.32 -11.94
C LYS A 225 1.80 42.49 -10.74
N TYR A 226 2.32 42.41 -9.52
CA TYR A 226 1.50 42.64 -8.32
C TYR A 226 0.98 44.06 -8.20
N LYS A 227 1.76 45.06 -8.63
CA LYS A 227 1.33 46.46 -8.67
C LYS A 227 0.14 46.65 -9.63
N ASP A 228 0.19 46.03 -10.80
CA ASP A 228 -0.88 46.07 -11.79
C ASP A 228 -2.16 45.37 -11.27
N GLU A 229 -2.01 44.25 -10.57
CA GLU A 229 -3.11 43.52 -9.92
C GLU A 229 -3.62 44.18 -8.62
N LYS A 230 -2.90 45.20 -8.11
CA LYS A 230 -3.11 45.90 -6.84
C LYS A 230 -3.06 44.98 -5.63
N ILE A 231 -2.17 43.98 -5.64
CA ILE A 231 -1.95 43.06 -4.52
C ILE A 231 -0.80 43.59 -3.67
N ILE A 232 -1.01 43.74 -2.36
CA ILE A 232 -0.02 44.18 -1.38
C ILE A 232 0.70 43.01 -0.73
N SER A 233 0.00 41.89 -0.53
CA SER A 233 0.58 40.70 0.10
C SER A 233 -0.09 39.41 -0.37
N GLU A 234 0.66 38.31 -0.31
CA GLU A 234 0.22 36.99 -0.77
C GLU A 234 0.74 35.87 0.13
N ILE A 235 -0.12 34.88 0.40
CA ILE A 235 0.25 33.61 1.04
C ILE A 235 -0.33 32.47 0.21
N ILE A 236 0.49 31.46 -0.10
CA ILE A 236 0.06 30.17 -0.64
C ILE A 236 0.48 29.09 0.35
N TYR A 237 -0.48 28.54 1.08
CA TYR A 237 -0.24 27.57 2.16
C TYR A 237 -0.69 26.16 1.73
N PRO A 238 0.17 25.13 1.75
CA PRO A 238 -0.19 23.79 1.30
C PRO A 238 -1.10 23.05 2.29
N ILE A 239 -2.08 22.31 1.77
CA ILE A 239 -2.93 21.38 2.51
C ILE A 239 -2.40 19.96 2.28
N ILE A 240 -1.77 19.38 3.30
CA ILE A 240 -1.07 18.09 3.21
C ILE A 240 -1.83 17.03 4.01
N TYR A 241 -2.39 16.06 3.32
CA TYR A 241 -3.03 14.89 3.93
C TYR A 241 -2.00 13.79 4.17
N ILE A 242 -2.01 13.22 5.38
CA ILE A 242 -1.17 12.07 5.72
C ILE A 242 -2.06 10.83 5.77
N ASN A 243 -1.84 9.90 4.84
CA ASN A 243 -2.62 8.66 4.78
C ASN A 243 -2.23 7.68 5.90
N HIS A 244 -2.94 6.56 5.97
CA HIS A 244 -2.68 5.50 6.97
C HIS A 244 -1.26 4.91 6.88
N SER A 245 -0.65 4.94 5.69
CA SER A 245 0.73 4.50 5.43
C SER A 245 1.78 5.57 5.73
N ARG A 246 1.39 6.67 6.40
CA ARG A 246 2.23 7.84 6.72
C ARG A 246 2.84 8.56 5.51
N GLN A 247 2.26 8.37 4.33
CA GLN A 247 2.68 9.09 3.14
C GLN A 247 2.02 10.48 3.12
N PRO A 248 2.81 11.55 2.96
CA PRO A 248 2.28 12.90 2.77
C PRO A 248 1.80 13.10 1.33
N ILE A 249 0.55 13.55 1.20
CA ILE A 249 -0.16 13.77 -0.06
C ILE A 249 -0.59 15.24 -0.12
N PRO A 250 -0.04 16.06 -1.04
CA PRO A 250 -0.48 17.44 -1.20
C PRO A 250 -1.86 17.45 -1.90
N LEU A 251 -2.93 17.78 -1.17
CA LEU A 251 -4.29 17.80 -1.71
C LEU A 251 -4.61 19.09 -2.45
N GLY A 252 -4.14 20.20 -1.91
CA GLY A 252 -4.51 21.53 -2.38
C GLY A 252 -3.80 22.61 -1.60
N TYR A 253 -4.34 23.82 -1.68
CA TYR A 253 -3.75 25.01 -1.10
C TYR A 253 -4.81 25.93 -0.49
N ILE A 254 -4.38 26.77 0.43
CA ILE A 254 -5.08 27.97 0.85
C ILE A 254 -4.32 29.15 0.25
N TRP A 255 -4.96 29.89 -0.64
CA TRP A 255 -4.40 31.06 -1.29
C TRP A 255 -5.08 32.32 -0.76
N VAL A 256 -4.29 33.19 -0.15
CA VAL A 256 -4.74 34.45 0.43
C VAL A 256 -4.00 35.59 -0.24
N ARG A 257 -4.75 36.53 -0.82
CA ARG A 257 -4.20 37.77 -1.38
C ARG A 257 -4.90 38.97 -0.76
N ASN A 258 -4.13 39.98 -0.38
CA ASN A 258 -4.69 41.20 0.20
C ASN A 258 -4.33 42.43 -0.64
N LYS A 259 -5.29 43.34 -0.81
CA LYS A 259 -5.15 44.59 -1.58
C LYS A 259 -4.95 45.84 -0.73
N GLU A 260 -5.09 45.71 0.60
CA GLU A 260 -5.17 46.83 1.54
C GLU A 260 -4.09 46.79 2.62
N LYS A 261 -3.67 45.60 3.06
CA LYS A 261 -2.71 45.40 4.15
C LYS A 261 -1.69 44.31 3.85
N THR A 262 -0.57 44.38 4.56
CA THR A 262 0.39 43.27 4.65
C THR A 262 -0.20 42.14 5.49
N LEU A 263 0.19 40.90 5.18
CA LEU A 263 -0.17 39.72 5.96
C LEU A 263 1.09 39.24 6.68
N GLY A 264 1.04 39.12 8.00
CA GLY A 264 2.18 38.74 8.83
C GLY A 264 2.15 37.27 9.27
N LYS A 265 3.08 36.93 10.17
CA LYS A 265 3.24 35.57 10.74
C LYS A 265 1.97 35.04 11.41
N ASP A 266 1.18 35.91 12.05
CA ASP A 266 -0.09 35.51 12.69
C ASP A 266 -1.07 34.89 11.69
N THR A 267 -1.08 35.39 10.44
CA THR A 267 -1.91 34.81 9.38
C THR A 267 -1.41 33.43 8.99
N ILE A 268 -0.09 33.24 8.87
CA ILE A 268 0.50 31.93 8.56
C ILE A 268 0.15 30.91 9.63
N GLN A 269 0.32 31.26 10.91
CA GLN A 269 0.00 30.35 12.02
C GLN A 269 -1.48 29.95 11.99
N LYS A 270 -2.37 30.90 11.73
CA LYS A 270 -3.79 30.64 11.59
C LYS A 270 -4.11 29.70 10.43
N LEU A 271 -3.50 29.91 9.26
CA LEU A 271 -3.66 29.01 8.12
C LEU A 271 -3.11 27.61 8.40
N ALA A 272 -2.01 27.51 9.17
CA ALA A 272 -1.45 26.24 9.60
C ALA A 272 -2.39 25.46 10.52
N GLU A 273 -3.01 26.14 11.50
CA GLU A 273 -4.00 25.55 12.41
C GLU A 273 -5.25 25.11 11.64
N LEU A 274 -5.77 25.96 10.75
CA LEU A 274 -6.91 25.66 9.91
C LEU A 274 -6.66 24.45 8.99
N SER A 275 -5.47 24.38 8.38
CA SER A 275 -5.07 23.27 7.52
C SER A 275 -5.01 21.95 8.31
N LYS A 276 -4.46 21.97 9.54
CA LYS A 276 -4.44 20.80 10.43
C LYS A 276 -5.84 20.33 10.79
N GLU A 277 -6.73 21.26 11.17
CA GLU A 277 -8.12 20.96 11.49
C GLU A 277 -8.86 20.35 10.29
N MET A 278 -8.70 20.97 9.12
CA MET A 278 -9.30 20.52 7.87
C MET A 278 -8.85 19.10 7.49
N VAL A 279 -7.56 18.82 7.55
CA VAL A 279 -7.01 17.48 7.27
C VAL A 279 -7.53 16.45 8.27
N ALA A 280 -7.63 16.80 9.55
CA ALA A 280 -8.19 15.92 10.58
C ALA A 280 -9.65 15.57 10.28
N ARG A 281 -10.47 16.56 9.91
CA ARG A 281 -11.89 16.36 9.56
C ARG A 281 -12.07 15.52 8.28
N ILE A 282 -11.24 15.74 7.26
CA ILE A 282 -11.20 14.90 6.05
C ILE A 282 -10.85 13.45 6.43
N LYS A 283 -9.83 13.26 7.27
CA LYS A 283 -9.40 11.94 7.72
C LYS A 283 -10.51 11.23 8.49
N GLU A 284 -11.12 11.89 9.47
CA GLU A 284 -12.22 11.35 10.27
C GLU A 284 -13.40 10.94 9.39
N SER A 285 -13.82 11.82 8.49
CA SER A 285 -14.95 11.57 7.59
C SER A 285 -14.68 10.44 6.59
N ASN A 286 -13.41 10.26 6.19
CA ASN A 286 -12.97 9.20 5.29
C ASN A 286 -12.62 7.89 6.04
N THR A 287 -12.73 7.83 7.36
CA THR A 287 -12.39 6.64 8.15
C THR A 287 -13.62 5.79 8.41
N VAL A 288 -13.48 4.46 8.34
CA VAL A 288 -14.48 3.47 8.76
C VAL A 288 -13.84 2.50 9.74
N LEU A 289 -14.56 2.25 10.83
CA LEU A 289 -14.23 1.22 11.80
C LEU A 289 -15.22 0.05 11.64
N THR A 290 -14.70 -1.12 11.32
CA THR A 290 -15.46 -2.37 11.30
C THR A 290 -15.05 -3.21 12.50
N THR A 291 -15.99 -3.47 13.42
CA THR A 291 -15.76 -4.18 14.69
C THR A 291 -16.07 -5.67 14.63
N GLU A 292 -16.42 -6.19 13.45
CA GLU A 292 -16.61 -7.63 13.23
C GLU A 292 -15.33 -8.41 13.55
N LYS A 293 -15.49 -9.70 13.88
CA LYS A 293 -14.39 -10.63 14.09
C LYS A 293 -14.12 -11.39 12.80
N PHE A 294 -12.91 -11.27 12.29
CA PHE A 294 -12.45 -11.90 11.08
C PHE A 294 -11.51 -13.06 11.40
N GLN A 295 -11.71 -14.17 10.72
CA GLN A 295 -10.92 -15.38 10.90
C GLN A 295 -9.47 -15.15 10.49
N VAL A 296 -8.54 -15.65 11.31
CA VAL A 296 -7.12 -15.76 10.96
C VAL A 296 -6.84 -17.18 10.46
N ILE A 297 -6.37 -17.29 9.22
CA ILE A 297 -6.03 -18.58 8.60
C ILE A 297 -4.66 -19.04 9.07
N ASP A 298 -3.68 -18.14 8.96
CA ASP A 298 -2.30 -18.38 9.40
C ASP A 298 -1.68 -17.12 10.01
N ILE A 299 -0.72 -17.30 10.90
CA ILE A 299 0.00 -16.20 11.56
C ILE A 299 1.48 -16.53 11.76
N SER A 300 2.31 -15.50 11.76
CA SER A 300 3.76 -15.55 12.01
C SER A 300 4.20 -14.26 12.69
N ASN A 301 5.47 -14.19 13.13
CA ASN A 301 6.01 -12.99 13.79
C ASN A 301 5.95 -11.73 12.93
N ASN A 302 5.87 -11.83 11.59
CA ASN A 302 5.87 -10.66 10.71
C ASN A 302 4.73 -10.63 9.69
N GLY A 303 3.77 -11.55 9.78
CA GLY A 303 2.70 -11.61 8.80
C GLY A 303 1.54 -12.46 9.26
N ILE A 304 0.37 -12.14 8.72
CA ILE A 304 -0.90 -12.77 9.05
C ILE A 304 -1.73 -12.93 7.77
N CYS A 305 -2.43 -14.05 7.67
CA CYS A 305 -3.40 -14.30 6.61
C CYS A 305 -4.80 -14.27 7.22
N ILE A 306 -5.67 -13.40 6.71
CA ILE A 306 -7.02 -13.21 7.26
C ILE A 306 -8.08 -13.42 6.19
N LYS A 307 -9.26 -13.87 6.62
CA LYS A 307 -10.46 -14.00 5.78
C LYS A 307 -11.47 -12.92 6.18
N ILE A 308 -11.85 -12.12 5.19
CA ILE A 308 -12.79 -11.01 5.30
C ILE A 308 -14.09 -11.39 4.60
N THR A 309 -15.17 -11.34 5.37
CA THR A 309 -16.56 -11.66 4.99
C THR A 309 -17.40 -10.41 4.76
N ASP A 310 -16.98 -9.26 5.28
CA ASP A 310 -17.73 -8.00 5.16
C ASP A 310 -17.73 -7.48 3.70
N PRO A 311 -18.92 -7.29 3.07
CA PRO A 311 -19.02 -6.87 1.67
C PRO A 311 -18.36 -5.52 1.37
N HIS A 312 -18.37 -4.58 2.32
CA HIS A 312 -17.75 -3.28 2.12
C HIS A 312 -16.23 -3.39 2.09
N LEU A 313 -15.64 -4.11 3.05
CA LEU A 313 -14.21 -4.37 3.12
C LEU A 313 -13.71 -5.22 1.94
N ILE A 314 -14.50 -6.18 1.46
CA ILE A 314 -14.20 -6.98 0.26
C ILE A 314 -13.96 -6.08 -0.96
N GLN A 315 -14.71 -4.99 -1.10
CA GLN A 315 -14.63 -4.05 -2.23
C GLN A 315 -13.56 -2.97 -2.05
N THR A 316 -13.29 -2.55 -0.82
CA THR A 316 -12.40 -1.43 -0.52
C THR A 316 -10.97 -1.90 -0.29
N LEU A 317 -10.74 -2.82 0.64
CA LEU A 317 -9.41 -3.25 1.11
C LEU A 317 -8.41 -3.59 -0.01
N PRO A 318 -8.78 -4.29 -1.11
CA PRO A 318 -7.85 -4.59 -2.20
C PRO A 318 -7.19 -3.35 -2.85
N LYS A 319 -7.82 -2.18 -2.74
CA LYS A 319 -7.33 -0.91 -3.29
C LYS A 319 -6.37 -0.18 -2.35
N HIS A 320 -6.28 -0.60 -1.09
CA HIS A 320 -5.43 0.04 -0.09
C HIS A 320 -4.04 -0.61 -0.06
N THR A 321 -3.05 0.15 0.39
CA THR A 321 -1.70 -0.37 0.66
C THR A 321 -1.62 -1.10 2.01
N GLY A 322 -2.57 -0.85 2.90
CA GLY A 322 -2.66 -1.42 4.23
C GLY A 322 -3.71 -0.73 5.08
N PHE A 323 -3.92 -1.23 6.29
CA PHE A 323 -4.89 -0.72 7.25
C PHE A 323 -4.48 -1.05 8.69
N VAL A 324 -5.08 -0.36 9.65
CA VAL A 324 -4.86 -0.62 11.08
C VAL A 324 -5.92 -1.59 11.57
N PHE A 325 -5.54 -2.55 12.41
CA PHE A 325 -6.47 -3.50 13.03
C PHE A 325 -5.89 -4.01 14.35
N ASP A 326 -6.74 -4.71 15.11
CA ASP A 326 -6.37 -5.35 16.36
C ASP A 326 -6.33 -6.87 16.14
N ILE A 327 -5.20 -7.49 16.52
CA ILE A 327 -5.05 -8.95 16.59
C ILE A 327 -5.40 -9.37 18.01
N TYR A 328 -6.47 -10.12 18.19
CA TYR A 328 -6.81 -10.70 19.48
C TYR A 328 -6.24 -12.11 19.58
N ILE A 329 -5.47 -12.40 20.63
CA ILE A 329 -5.04 -13.75 20.98
C ILE A 329 -5.70 -14.10 22.31
N ARG A 330 -6.37 -15.26 22.36
CA ARG A 330 -7.13 -15.72 23.53
C ARG A 330 -6.29 -15.60 24.81
N MET A 331 -6.88 -14.97 25.83
CA MET A 331 -6.28 -14.72 27.16
C MET A 331 -5.05 -13.81 27.19
N GLN A 332 -4.61 -13.23 26.07
CA GLN A 332 -3.39 -12.40 26.00
C GLN A 332 -3.66 -10.92 25.68
N GLY A 333 -4.92 -10.55 25.45
CA GLY A 333 -5.32 -9.21 25.06
C GLY A 333 -5.18 -8.95 23.55
N TYR A 334 -5.37 -7.69 23.16
CA TYR A 334 -5.30 -7.28 21.76
C TYR A 334 -3.96 -6.62 21.44
N PHE A 335 -3.48 -6.81 20.20
CA PHE A 335 -2.29 -6.17 19.66
C PHE A 335 -2.69 -5.31 18.46
N LYS A 336 -2.58 -3.98 18.62
CA LYS A 336 -2.93 -3.01 17.56
C LYS A 336 -1.76 -2.82 16.61
N VAL A 337 -1.99 -3.03 15.32
CA VAL A 337 -0.93 -3.02 14.32
C VAL A 337 -1.42 -2.49 12.98
N PHE A 338 -0.49 -1.94 12.19
CA PHE A 338 -0.73 -1.66 10.78
C PHE A 338 -0.26 -2.84 9.94
N GLY A 339 -1.16 -3.43 9.15
CA GLY A 339 -0.80 -4.46 8.18
C GLY A 339 -0.70 -3.88 6.78
N ALA A 340 0.45 -4.04 6.14
CA ALA A 340 0.61 -3.75 4.72
C ALA A 340 0.10 -4.94 3.90
N ILE A 341 -0.80 -4.70 2.95
CA ILE A 341 -1.35 -5.74 2.08
C ILE A 341 -0.26 -6.18 1.09
N ARG A 342 0.06 -7.48 1.10
CA ARG A 342 1.08 -8.09 0.23
C ARG A 342 0.50 -9.09 -0.76
N TRP A 343 -0.66 -9.65 -0.45
CA TRP A 343 -1.32 -10.67 -1.24
C TRP A 343 -2.83 -10.57 -1.06
N VAL A 344 -3.56 -10.74 -2.15
CA VAL A 344 -5.01 -10.62 -2.22
C VAL A 344 -5.54 -11.81 -3.01
N SER A 345 -6.48 -12.58 -2.46
CA SER A 345 -7.19 -13.65 -3.15
C SER A 345 -8.65 -13.65 -2.75
N TYR A 346 -9.45 -14.46 -3.44
CA TYR A 346 -10.82 -14.74 -3.07
C TYR A 346 -11.02 -16.25 -2.86
N ASP A 347 -11.94 -16.62 -1.99
CA ASP A 347 -12.40 -18.01 -1.87
C ASP A 347 -13.58 -18.30 -2.81
N GLU A 348 -14.07 -19.55 -2.81
CA GLU A 348 -15.16 -20.00 -3.70
C GLU A 348 -16.47 -19.22 -3.52
N VAL A 349 -16.69 -18.63 -2.34
CA VAL A 349 -17.89 -17.84 -2.00
C VAL A 349 -17.59 -16.33 -2.13
N SER A 350 -16.49 -15.98 -2.79
CA SER A 350 -16.05 -14.59 -2.99
C SER A 350 -15.72 -13.83 -1.71
N ASN A 351 -15.41 -14.52 -0.60
CA ASN A 351 -14.80 -13.87 0.56
C ASN A 351 -13.37 -13.47 0.23
N LEU A 352 -12.93 -12.34 0.78
CA LEU A 352 -11.61 -11.80 0.52
C LEU A 352 -10.58 -12.43 1.47
N ILE A 353 -9.48 -12.94 0.91
CA ILE A 353 -8.35 -13.49 1.65
C ILE A 353 -7.16 -12.54 1.49
N LEU A 354 -6.67 -12.02 2.61
CA LEU A 354 -5.57 -11.05 2.62
C LEU A 354 -4.34 -11.61 3.32
N GLY A 355 -3.23 -11.60 2.61
CA GLY A 355 -1.90 -11.78 3.20
C GLY A 355 -1.31 -10.42 3.57
N LEU A 356 -1.14 -10.18 4.87
CA LEU A 356 -0.63 -8.93 5.42
C LEU A 356 0.78 -9.11 5.98
N GLU A 357 1.61 -8.10 5.80
CA GLU A 357 2.87 -7.93 6.53
C GLU A 357 2.62 -7.00 7.72
N LEU A 358 3.04 -7.39 8.92
CA LEU A 358 2.85 -6.61 10.13
C LEU A 358 3.93 -5.53 10.24
N VAL A 359 3.58 -4.28 9.93
CA VAL A 359 4.52 -3.15 9.85
C VAL A 359 4.34 -2.22 11.05
N GLY A 360 5.47 -1.75 11.60
CA GLY A 360 5.49 -0.69 12.62
C GLY A 360 5.78 -1.17 14.04
N LYS A 361 6.26 -0.24 14.87
CA LYS A 361 6.37 -0.42 16.32
C LYS A 361 4.98 -0.16 16.90
N SER A 362 4.46 -1.05 17.75
CA SER A 362 3.28 -0.73 18.55
C SER A 362 3.54 0.58 19.31
N SER A 363 2.49 1.37 19.51
CA SER A 363 2.54 2.59 20.34
C SER A 363 2.88 2.29 21.80
N PHE A 364 2.77 1.03 22.25
CA PHE A 364 3.03 0.61 23.62
C PHE A 364 4.34 -0.20 23.73
N PRO A 365 5.27 0.20 24.60
CA PRO A 365 6.50 -0.56 24.86
C PRO A 365 6.19 -2.01 25.29
N GLY A 366 6.91 -2.99 24.72
CA GLY A 366 6.79 -4.40 25.10
C GLY A 366 5.66 -5.19 24.41
N GLU A 367 4.76 -4.54 23.67
CA GLU A 367 3.66 -5.24 22.99
C GLU A 367 4.15 -6.17 21.86
N ARG A 368 5.21 -5.77 21.16
CA ARG A 368 5.77 -6.56 20.05
C ARG A 368 6.47 -7.81 20.56
N GLU A 369 7.19 -7.70 21.68
CA GLU A 369 7.83 -8.82 22.37
C GLU A 369 6.78 -9.78 22.94
N LYS A 370 5.70 -9.25 23.53
CA LYS A 370 4.54 -10.06 23.98
C LYS A 370 3.91 -10.79 22.80
N PHE A 371 3.70 -10.11 21.68
CA PHE A 371 3.18 -10.74 20.46
C PHE A 371 4.08 -11.89 20.00
N TYR A 372 5.40 -11.69 19.91
CA TYR A 372 6.34 -12.75 19.52
C TYR A 372 6.29 -13.96 20.43
N ARG A 373 6.26 -13.73 21.75
CA ARG A 373 6.10 -14.82 22.72
C ARG A 373 4.79 -15.58 22.52
N ASN A 374 3.70 -14.87 22.27
CA ASN A 374 2.40 -15.50 22.03
C ASN A 374 2.39 -16.31 20.73
N ILE A 375 3.06 -15.85 19.68
CA ILE A 375 3.22 -16.62 18.43
C ILE A 375 4.06 -17.89 18.66
N GLU A 376 5.11 -17.82 19.47
CA GLU A 376 5.90 -19.00 19.86
C GLU A 376 5.07 -20.01 20.66
N LEU A 377 4.27 -19.55 21.63
CA LEU A 377 3.38 -20.39 22.42
C LEU A 377 2.28 -21.05 21.57
N LEU A 378 1.74 -20.33 20.58
CA LEU A 378 0.83 -20.88 19.55
C LEU A 378 1.53 -22.00 18.76
N GLY A 379 2.76 -21.77 18.33
CA GLY A 379 3.56 -22.77 17.61
C GLY A 379 3.88 -24.03 18.41
N GLN A 380 3.95 -23.91 19.74
CA GLN A 380 4.14 -25.04 20.66
C GLN A 380 2.84 -25.74 21.05
N GLY A 381 1.69 -25.27 20.55
CA GLY A 381 0.36 -25.80 20.90
C GLY A 381 -0.08 -25.49 22.34
N GLN A 382 0.65 -24.62 23.06
CA GLN A 382 0.38 -24.27 24.46
C GLN A 382 -0.73 -23.21 24.61
N ILE A 383 -1.10 -22.58 23.50
CA ILE A 383 -2.34 -21.81 23.39
C ILE A 383 -3.33 -22.76 22.69
N SER A 384 -3.90 -23.68 23.45
CA SER A 384 -4.85 -24.68 22.95
C SER A 384 -6.31 -24.16 22.98
N VAL A 385 -7.06 -24.69 22.01
CA VAL A 385 -8.49 -24.57 21.67
C VAL A 385 -9.43 -24.49 22.88
#